data_AF-A0A822E993-F1
#
_entry.id   AF-A0A822E993-F1
#
_cell.length_a   1.000
_cell.length_b   1.000
_cell.length_c   1.000
_cell.angle_alpha   90.00
_cell.angle_beta   90.00
_cell.angle_gamma   90.00
#
_symmetry.space_group_name_H-M   'P 1'
#
loop_
_entity.id
_entity.type
_entity.pdbx_description
1 polymer ?
#
loop_
_entity_poly.entity_id
_entity_poly.type
_entity_poly.pdbx_seq_one_letter_code
_entity_poly.pdbx_strand_id
1 'polypeptide(L)'
;KRFIEVQTLLLAPICPHVCDYVYQLLYPNKSIMEAKWPTPGKIDQSLIDSCNYLINTVHYFRNRSKILTTQQNKKYNVAVIYVACNYPRWQIIVINQLKIFFKENLSFPDNKILSSYFKDRQEIDKKYAKKVMPFVTYCQQLVKEANNNINILDQHLSFNEYEILVHNQQYIQRSLKLDELEIKVLDEEDTININNLDDVIPGKPLIQFFSNSSMD
;
A
#
# COMPACT_ATOMS: atom_id res chain seq x y z
N LYS A 1 -16.36 22.91 5.10
CA LYS A 1 -16.23 24.38 4.95
C LYS A 1 -14.84 24.79 4.44
N ARG A 2 -13.75 24.52 5.16
CA ARG A 2 -12.39 24.93 4.74
C ARG A 2 -11.94 24.41 3.36
N PHE A 3 -12.30 23.17 3.00
CA PHE A 3 -12.03 22.64 1.66
C PHE A 3 -12.64 23.50 0.54
N ILE A 4 -13.93 23.87 0.68
CA ILE A 4 -14.65 24.65 -0.33
C ILE A 4 -13.98 26.02 -0.48
N GLU A 5 -13.69 26.69 0.63
CA GLU A 5 -13.00 27.99 0.63
C GLU A 5 -11.64 27.93 -0.09
N VAL A 6 -10.77 26.99 0.30
CA VAL A 6 -9.44 26.84 -0.31
C VAL A 6 -9.56 26.50 -1.80
N GLN A 7 -10.43 25.56 -2.17
CA GLN A 7 -10.64 25.18 -3.56
C GLN A 7 -11.14 26.35 -4.41
N THR A 8 -12.06 27.14 -3.87
CA THR A 8 -12.59 28.35 -4.51
C THR A 8 -11.50 29.40 -4.71
N LEU A 9 -10.61 29.61 -3.73
CA LEU A 9 -9.46 30.52 -3.87
C LEU A 9 -8.44 30.04 -4.91
N LEU A 10 -8.12 28.74 -4.92
CA LEU A 10 -7.18 28.16 -5.89
C LEU A 10 -7.72 28.21 -7.32
N LEU A 11 -9.04 28.09 -7.49
CA LEU A 11 -9.71 28.10 -8.79
C LEU A 11 -10.04 29.52 -9.29
N ALA A 12 -9.97 30.53 -8.42
CA ALA A 12 -10.31 31.92 -8.73
C ALA A 12 -9.61 32.50 -9.99
N PRO A 13 -8.30 32.25 -10.24
CA PRO A 13 -7.63 32.75 -11.44
C PRO A 13 -8.13 32.15 -12.75
N ILE A 14 -8.79 30.99 -12.69
CA ILE A 14 -9.26 30.23 -13.87
C ILE A 14 -10.76 30.50 -14.11
N CYS A 15 -11.57 30.43 -13.06
CA CYS A 15 -13.03 30.60 -13.14
C CYS A 15 -13.54 31.64 -12.14
N PRO A 16 -13.23 32.93 -12.31
CA PRO A 16 -13.48 33.97 -11.31
C PRO A 16 -14.97 34.14 -11.01
N HIS A 17 -15.86 34.11 -12.01
CA HIS A 17 -17.29 34.32 -11.82
C HIS A 17 -17.96 33.23 -10.95
N VAL A 18 -17.61 31.96 -11.20
CA VAL A 18 -18.14 30.84 -10.42
C VAL A 18 -17.58 30.90 -8.99
N CYS A 19 -16.28 31.20 -8.87
CA CYS A 19 -15.63 31.27 -7.58
C CYS A 19 -16.16 32.43 -6.73
N ASP A 20 -16.45 33.60 -7.32
CA ASP A 20 -17.05 34.73 -6.61
C ASP A 20 -18.47 34.39 -6.11
N TYR A 21 -19.29 33.74 -6.94
CA TYR A 21 -20.61 33.25 -6.51
C TYR A 21 -20.52 32.26 -5.34
N VAL A 22 -19.64 31.25 -5.44
CA VAL A 22 -19.42 30.27 -4.35
C VAL A 22 -18.85 30.95 -3.10
N TYR A 23 -17.98 31.94 -3.26
CA TYR A 23 -17.40 32.69 -2.15
C TYR A 23 -18.45 33.55 -1.44
N GLN A 24 -19.35 34.21 -2.18
CA GLN A 24 -20.48 34.96 -1.61
C GLN A 24 -21.46 34.04 -0.84
N LEU A 25 -21.65 32.79 -1.29
CA LEU A 25 -22.44 31.81 -0.54
C LEU A 25 -21.80 31.43 0.82
N LEU A 26 -20.46 31.40 0.89
CA LEU A 26 -19.74 31.13 2.12
C LEU A 26 -19.60 32.37 3.02
N TYR A 27 -19.41 33.53 2.41
CA TYR A 27 -19.17 34.82 3.04
C TYR A 27 -20.02 35.90 2.36
N PRO A 28 -21.23 36.15 2.87
CA PRO A 28 -22.14 37.15 2.29
C PRO A 28 -21.48 38.53 2.21
N ASN A 29 -21.71 39.24 1.10
CA ASN A 29 -21.21 40.59 0.81
C ASN A 29 -19.68 40.72 0.73
N LYS A 30 -18.94 39.64 0.50
CA LYS A 30 -17.51 39.68 0.22
C LYS A 30 -17.22 39.16 -1.19
N SER A 31 -16.37 39.86 -1.92
CA SER A 31 -15.87 39.38 -3.20
C SER A 31 -14.60 38.56 -3.01
N ILE A 32 -14.42 37.55 -3.87
CA ILE A 32 -13.21 36.74 -3.91
C ILE A 32 -11.98 37.55 -4.33
N MET A 33 -12.16 38.68 -5.04
CA MET A 33 -11.06 39.52 -5.50
C MET A 33 -10.30 40.19 -4.34
N GLU A 34 -10.93 40.35 -3.19
CA GLU A 34 -10.32 40.90 -1.97
C GLU A 34 -9.70 39.79 -1.09
N ALA A 35 -9.91 38.53 -1.45
CA ALA A 35 -9.47 37.40 -0.65
C ALA A 35 -7.96 37.16 -0.81
N LYS A 36 -7.30 36.81 0.29
CA LYS A 36 -5.87 36.47 0.30
C LYS A 36 -5.67 35.03 -0.15
N TRP A 37 -4.49 34.77 -0.71
CA TRP A 37 -4.07 33.41 -1.05
C TRP A 37 -4.08 32.50 0.20
N PRO A 38 -4.59 31.26 0.09
CA PRO A 38 -4.71 30.36 1.24
C PRO A 38 -3.33 29.95 1.77
N THR A 39 -3.20 29.93 3.10
CA THR A 39 -1.97 29.46 3.77
C THR A 39 -2.02 27.95 4.00
N PRO A 40 -0.97 27.21 3.61
CA PRO A 40 -0.90 25.76 3.85
C PRO A 40 -0.78 25.47 5.35
N GLY A 41 -1.45 24.41 5.81
CA GLY A 41 -1.33 23.90 7.16
C GLY A 41 -0.12 22.98 7.34
N LYS A 42 -0.02 22.33 8.51
CA LYS A 42 0.96 21.26 8.73
C LYS A 42 0.60 20.06 7.85
N ILE A 43 1.60 19.49 7.20
CA ILE A 43 1.47 18.32 6.34
C ILE A 43 1.93 17.11 7.15
N ASP A 44 1.06 16.12 7.31
CA ASP A 44 1.40 14.83 7.90
C ASP A 44 1.67 13.82 6.79
N GLN A 45 2.95 13.53 6.57
CA GLN A 45 3.39 12.62 5.50
C GLN A 45 2.93 11.18 5.78
N SER A 46 2.94 10.76 7.05
CA SER A 46 2.50 9.41 7.43
C SER A 46 1.04 9.18 7.06
N LEU A 47 0.19 10.18 7.29
CA LEU A 47 -1.23 10.11 6.92
C LEU A 47 -1.42 10.07 5.40
N ILE A 48 -0.68 10.87 4.63
CA ILE A 48 -0.74 10.84 3.17
C ILE A 48 -0.33 9.46 2.63
N ASP A 49 0.78 8.92 3.16
CA ASP A 49 1.27 7.60 2.77
C ASP A 49 0.25 6.51 3.12
N SER A 50 -0.40 6.60 4.27
CA SER A 50 -1.46 5.67 4.69
C SER A 50 -2.69 5.71 3.76
N CYS A 51 -3.10 6.91 3.33
CA CYS A 51 -4.20 7.10 2.39
C CYS A 51 -3.85 6.53 1.01
N ASN A 52 -2.65 6.81 0.52
CA ASN A 52 -2.16 6.28 -0.75
C ASN A 52 -2.10 4.75 -0.74
N TYR A 53 -1.58 4.18 0.35
CA TYR A 53 -1.58 2.74 0.57
C TYR A 53 -3.01 2.17 0.51
N LEU A 54 -3.96 2.75 1.25
CA LEU A 54 -5.35 2.28 1.26
C LEU A 54 -6.00 2.32 -0.14
N ILE A 55 -5.81 3.40 -0.89
CA ILE A 55 -6.35 3.55 -2.24
C ILE A 55 -5.76 2.48 -3.17
N ASN A 56 -4.44 2.29 -3.13
CA ASN A 56 -3.74 1.31 -3.95
C ASN A 56 -4.16 -0.12 -3.62
N THR A 57 -4.28 -0.44 -2.33
CA THR A 57 -4.71 -1.74 -1.81
C THR A 57 -6.15 -2.06 -2.23
N VAL A 58 -7.08 -1.12 -2.08
CA VAL A 58 -8.48 -1.31 -2.52
C VAL A 58 -8.58 -1.50 -4.04
N HIS A 59 -7.78 -0.75 -4.82
CA HIS A 59 -7.70 -0.92 -6.26
C HIS A 59 -7.18 -2.32 -6.63
N TYR A 60 -6.13 -2.79 -5.95
CA TYR A 60 -5.59 -4.13 -6.11
C TYR A 60 -6.64 -5.21 -5.80
N PHE A 61 -7.34 -5.10 -4.67
CA PHE A 61 -8.40 -6.04 -4.28
C PHE A 61 -9.52 -6.09 -5.31
N ARG A 62 -9.93 -4.94 -5.83
CA ARG A 62 -10.98 -4.86 -6.85
C ARG A 62 -10.57 -5.50 -8.18
N ASN A 63 -9.30 -5.38 -8.56
CA ASN A 63 -8.81 -6.04 -9.77
C ASN A 63 -8.70 -7.56 -9.56
N ARG A 64 -8.27 -7.99 -8.38
CA ARG A 64 -8.22 -9.42 -8.03
C ARG A 64 -9.61 -10.05 -8.01
N SER A 65 -10.61 -9.38 -7.43
CA SER A 65 -12.00 -9.89 -7.41
C SER A 65 -12.57 -10.02 -8.82
N LYS A 66 -12.33 -9.03 -9.70
CA LYS A 66 -12.74 -9.10 -11.11
C LYS A 66 -12.11 -10.29 -11.84
N ILE A 67 -10.80 -10.49 -11.71
CA ILE A 67 -10.09 -11.60 -12.38
C ILE A 67 -10.67 -12.94 -11.93
N LEU A 68 -10.87 -13.14 -10.63
CA LEU A 68 -11.43 -14.38 -10.09
C LEU A 68 -12.88 -14.61 -10.51
N THR A 69 -13.69 -13.55 -10.57
CA THR A 69 -15.08 -13.63 -11.02
C THR A 69 -15.16 -14.01 -12.49
N THR A 70 -14.32 -13.43 -13.35
CA THR A 70 -14.28 -13.75 -14.78
C THR A 70 -13.73 -15.15 -15.05
N GLN A 71 -12.72 -15.60 -14.29
CA GLN A 71 -12.11 -16.93 -14.48
C GLN A 71 -13.00 -18.06 -13.96
N GLN A 72 -13.70 -17.86 -12.84
CA GLN A 72 -14.46 -18.93 -12.17
C GLN A 72 -15.97 -18.79 -12.30
N ASN A 73 -16.49 -17.71 -12.90
CA ASN A 73 -17.92 -17.40 -13.02
C ASN A 73 -18.70 -17.51 -11.69
N LYS A 74 -18.03 -17.28 -10.57
CA LYS A 74 -18.61 -17.34 -9.22
C LYS A 74 -18.64 -15.95 -8.59
N LYS A 75 -19.72 -15.67 -7.85
CA LYS A 75 -19.79 -14.51 -6.97
C LYS A 75 -19.13 -14.87 -5.64
N TYR A 76 -18.24 -13.99 -5.19
CA TYR A 76 -17.61 -14.09 -3.90
C TYR A 76 -18.23 -13.06 -2.98
N ASN A 77 -18.68 -13.51 -1.82
CA ASN A 77 -19.41 -12.69 -0.87
C ASN A 77 -18.62 -12.48 0.42
N VAL A 78 -17.68 -13.38 0.71
CA VAL A 78 -16.81 -13.32 1.89
C VAL A 78 -15.38 -13.10 1.43
N ALA A 79 -14.63 -12.26 2.14
CA ALA A 79 -13.19 -12.15 1.93
C ALA A 79 -12.41 -12.11 3.24
N VAL A 80 -11.20 -12.65 3.20
CA VAL A 80 -10.23 -12.56 4.29
C VAL A 80 -9.00 -11.83 3.77
N ILE A 81 -8.61 -10.77 4.47
CA ILE A 81 -7.38 -10.01 4.23
C ILE A 81 -6.34 -10.49 5.23
N TYR A 82 -5.17 -10.85 4.72
CA TYR A 82 -4.01 -11.22 5.52
C TYR A 82 -2.96 -10.12 5.49
N VAL A 83 -2.54 -9.70 6.69
CA VAL A 83 -1.54 -8.66 6.93
C VAL A 83 -0.36 -9.28 7.65
N ALA A 84 0.86 -9.05 7.16
CA ALA A 84 2.07 -9.49 7.84
C ALA A 84 2.68 -8.32 8.62
N CYS A 85 2.94 -8.53 9.92
CA CYS A 85 3.66 -7.56 10.74
C CYS A 85 5.16 -7.57 10.45
N ASN A 86 5.71 -8.75 10.18
CA ASN A 86 7.14 -8.95 9.97
C ASN A 86 7.41 -9.57 8.60
N TYR A 87 8.59 -9.25 8.05
CA TYR A 87 9.10 -9.93 6.88
C TYR A 87 9.36 -11.41 7.18
N PRO A 88 9.04 -12.34 6.26
CA PRO A 88 9.47 -13.73 6.36
C PRO A 88 11.00 -13.83 6.50
N ARG A 89 11.47 -14.87 7.21
CA ARG A 89 12.90 -15.07 7.55
C ARG A 89 13.84 -14.94 6.34
N TRP A 90 13.49 -15.50 5.19
CA TRP A 90 14.31 -15.42 3.98
C TRP A 90 14.40 -14.00 3.41
N GLN A 91 13.35 -13.19 3.56
CA GLN A 91 13.32 -11.79 3.12
C GLN A 91 14.16 -10.90 4.05
N ILE A 92 14.11 -11.15 5.36
CA ILE A 92 14.98 -10.47 6.34
C ILE A 92 16.45 -10.70 5.98
N ILE A 93 16.82 -11.95 5.65
CA ILE A 93 18.19 -12.28 5.23
C ILE A 93 18.58 -11.48 3.98
N VAL A 94 17.72 -11.45 2.96
CA VAL A 94 17.96 -10.69 1.72
C VAL A 94 18.12 -9.20 2.01
N ILE A 95 17.22 -8.60 2.80
CA ILE A 95 17.28 -7.19 3.20
C ILE A 95 18.60 -6.88 3.91
N ASN A 96 19.00 -7.72 4.86
CA ASN A 96 20.25 -7.54 5.61
C ASN A 96 21.49 -7.61 4.71
N GLN A 97 21.50 -8.50 3.71
CA GLN A 97 22.59 -8.55 2.74
C GLN A 97 22.60 -7.33 1.83
N LEU A 98 21.44 -6.88 1.34
CA LEU A 98 21.34 -5.66 0.54
C LEU A 98 21.85 -4.42 1.29
N LYS A 99 21.60 -4.35 2.60
CA LYS A 99 22.17 -3.30 3.46
C LYS A 99 23.69 -3.31 3.53
N ILE A 100 24.27 -4.50 3.65
CA ILE A 100 25.74 -4.65 3.67
C ILE A 100 26.32 -4.17 2.34
N PHE A 101 25.79 -4.66 1.21
CA PHE A 101 26.26 -4.27 -0.12
C PHE A 101 26.17 -2.77 -0.38
N PHE A 102 25.10 -2.13 0.08
CA PHE A 102 24.91 -0.70 -0.10
C PHE A 102 25.78 0.14 0.84
N LYS A 103 26.06 -0.32 2.06
CA LYS A 103 27.03 0.34 2.96
C LYS A 103 28.44 0.33 2.39
N GLU A 104 28.81 -0.75 1.71
CA GLU A 104 30.16 -0.91 1.13
C GLU A 104 30.33 -0.10 -0.16
N ASN A 105 29.33 -0.10 -1.05
CA ASN A 105 29.48 0.44 -2.41
C ASN A 105 28.64 1.70 -2.69
N LEU A 106 27.86 2.20 -1.72
CA LEU A 106 26.87 3.29 -1.87
C LEU A 106 25.88 3.11 -3.03
N SER A 107 25.83 1.90 -3.60
CA SER A 107 25.08 1.51 -4.77
C SER A 107 24.84 0.02 -4.75
N PHE A 108 23.78 -0.44 -5.42
CA PHE A 108 23.48 -1.86 -5.54
C PHE A 108 24.37 -2.51 -6.62
N PRO A 109 24.98 -3.67 -6.35
CA PRO A 109 25.69 -4.46 -7.35
C PRO A 109 24.76 -4.87 -8.51
N ASP A 110 25.35 -5.23 -9.64
CA ASP A 110 24.59 -5.73 -10.79
C ASP A 110 23.73 -6.95 -10.38
N ASN A 111 22.53 -7.04 -10.96
CA ASN A 111 21.56 -8.09 -10.67
C ASN A 111 22.12 -9.49 -10.96
N LYS A 112 23.11 -9.60 -11.86
CA LYS A 112 23.83 -10.85 -12.12
C LYS A 112 24.68 -11.31 -10.92
N ILE A 113 25.38 -10.37 -10.27
CA ILE A 113 26.22 -10.65 -9.10
C ILE A 113 25.33 -11.04 -7.93
N LEU A 114 24.24 -10.29 -7.70
CA LEU A 114 23.25 -10.61 -6.67
C LEU A 114 22.60 -11.97 -6.92
N SER A 115 22.28 -12.31 -8.17
CA SER A 115 21.69 -13.61 -8.52
C SER A 115 22.61 -14.78 -8.19
N SER A 116 23.91 -14.68 -8.49
CA SER A 116 24.87 -15.72 -8.12
C SER A 116 25.05 -15.78 -6.60
N TYR A 117 25.19 -14.62 -5.94
CA TYR A 117 25.38 -14.53 -4.50
C TYR A 117 24.25 -15.18 -3.70
N PHE A 118 22.99 -14.93 -4.07
CA PHE A 118 21.84 -15.52 -3.37
C PHE A 118 21.56 -16.98 -3.76
N LYS A 119 22.02 -17.47 -4.92
CA LYS A 119 21.90 -18.88 -5.29
C LYS A 119 22.81 -19.80 -4.47
N ASP A 120 23.96 -19.29 -4.04
CA ASP A 120 24.98 -20.08 -3.34
C ASP A 120 24.72 -20.16 -1.82
N ARG A 121 23.76 -19.41 -1.28
CA ARG A 121 23.40 -19.45 0.15
C ARG A 121 22.45 -20.59 0.49
N GLN A 122 22.87 -21.42 1.45
CA GLN A 122 22.06 -22.51 2.01
C GLN A 122 20.89 -22.02 2.88
N GLU A 123 20.94 -20.78 3.35
CA GLU A 123 19.91 -20.18 4.22
C GLU A 123 18.62 -19.79 3.47
N ILE A 124 18.67 -19.78 2.14
CA ILE A 124 17.51 -19.52 1.27
C ILE A 124 17.12 -20.85 0.64
N ASP A 125 15.98 -21.39 1.06
CA ASP A 125 15.49 -22.63 0.48
C ASP A 125 15.34 -22.50 -1.05
N LYS A 126 15.68 -23.58 -1.77
CA LYS A 126 15.55 -23.65 -3.24
C LYS A 126 14.14 -23.33 -3.74
N LYS A 127 13.13 -23.46 -2.88
CA LYS A 127 11.74 -23.04 -3.13
C LYS A 127 11.60 -21.54 -3.38
N TYR A 128 12.38 -20.71 -2.67
CA TYR A 128 12.32 -19.25 -2.75
C TYR A 128 13.28 -18.65 -3.78
N ALA A 129 14.21 -19.44 -4.33
CA ALA A 129 15.20 -18.95 -5.30
C ALA A 129 14.60 -18.21 -6.51
N LYS A 130 13.39 -18.60 -6.96
CA LYS A 130 12.66 -17.90 -8.04
C LYS A 130 12.04 -16.57 -7.59
N LYS A 131 11.74 -16.40 -6.30
CA LYS A 131 11.11 -15.22 -5.69
C LYS A 131 12.13 -14.18 -5.21
N VAL A 132 13.36 -14.59 -4.92
CA VAL A 132 14.43 -13.71 -4.42
C VAL A 132 14.75 -12.58 -5.39
N MET A 133 14.96 -12.86 -6.68
CA MET A 133 15.33 -11.82 -7.64
C MET A 133 14.24 -10.75 -7.83
N PRO A 134 12.95 -11.11 -8.02
CA PRO A 134 11.86 -10.14 -7.98
C PRO A 134 11.84 -9.29 -6.70
N PHE A 135 12.08 -9.92 -5.53
CA PHE A 135 12.11 -9.20 -4.26
C PHE A 135 13.30 -8.23 -4.15
N VAL A 136 14.49 -8.62 -4.64
CA VAL A 136 15.66 -7.74 -4.72
C VAL A 136 15.37 -6.54 -5.62
N THR A 137 14.77 -6.74 -6.79
CA THR A 137 14.41 -5.64 -7.69
C THR A 137 13.40 -4.69 -7.06
N TYR A 138 12.44 -5.23 -6.30
CA TYR A 138 11.48 -4.44 -5.54
C TYR A 138 12.19 -3.59 -4.46
N CYS A 139 13.11 -4.18 -3.69
CA CYS A 139 13.88 -3.44 -2.69
C CYS A 139 14.75 -2.33 -3.32
N GLN A 140 15.37 -2.61 -4.47
CA GLN A 140 16.14 -1.60 -5.21
C GLN A 140 15.26 -0.44 -5.70
N GLN A 141 14.02 -0.71 -6.13
CA GLN A 141 13.07 0.32 -6.53
C GLN A 141 12.66 1.18 -5.33
N LEU A 142 12.32 0.56 -4.20
CA LEU A 142 11.98 1.30 -2.97
C LEU A 142 13.10 2.25 -2.52
N VAL A 143 14.36 1.79 -2.57
CA VAL A 143 15.50 2.63 -2.18
C VAL A 143 15.72 3.78 -3.17
N LYS A 144 15.49 3.56 -4.47
CA LYS A 144 15.55 4.63 -5.48
C LYS A 144 14.45 5.68 -5.28
N GLU A 145 13.23 5.25 -4.98
CA GLU A 145 12.09 6.12 -4.69
C GLU A 145 12.32 6.93 -3.40
N ALA A 146 13.00 6.34 -2.42
CA ALA A 146 13.36 6.97 -1.14
C ALA A 146 14.66 7.81 -1.20
N ASN A 147 15.08 8.28 -2.37
CA ASN A 147 16.31 9.08 -2.56
C ASN A 147 17.57 8.40 -1.98
N ASN A 148 17.77 7.11 -2.25
CA ASN A 148 18.91 6.32 -1.75
C ASN A 148 18.98 6.17 -0.22
N ASN A 149 17.88 6.40 0.50
CA ASN A 149 17.81 6.11 1.91
C ASN A 149 17.58 4.61 2.14
N ILE A 150 18.60 3.91 2.64
CA ILE A 150 18.50 2.47 2.86
C ILE A 150 17.69 2.07 4.11
N ASN A 151 17.48 3.01 5.04
CA ASN A 151 16.71 2.74 6.25
C ASN A 151 15.22 2.51 5.95
N ILE A 152 14.76 2.84 4.73
CA ILE A 152 13.41 2.49 4.24
C ILE A 152 13.16 0.98 4.23
N LEU A 153 14.21 0.16 4.13
CA LEU A 153 14.10 -1.29 4.15
C LEU A 153 13.83 -1.85 5.57
N ASP A 154 14.15 -1.08 6.62
CA ASP A 154 13.83 -1.40 8.03
C ASP A 154 12.48 -0.81 8.44
N GLN A 155 12.23 0.43 8.06
CA GLN A 155 11.01 1.16 8.34
C GLN A 155 10.08 1.08 7.13
N HIS A 156 9.70 -0.14 6.73
CA HIS A 156 8.95 -0.34 5.47
C HIS A 156 7.63 0.44 5.44
N LEU A 157 7.05 0.75 6.61
CA LEU A 157 5.84 1.53 6.74
C LEU A 157 5.98 2.59 7.83
N SER A 158 5.60 3.83 7.52
CA SER A 158 5.50 4.95 8.48
C SER A 158 4.27 4.86 9.40
N PHE A 159 3.45 3.81 9.23
CA PHE A 159 2.12 3.67 9.81
C PHE A 159 1.80 2.19 10.12
N ASN A 160 0.80 1.95 10.96
CA ASN A 160 0.31 0.61 11.28
C ASN A 160 -0.74 0.15 10.23
N GLU A 161 -0.35 -0.82 9.40
CA GLU A 161 -1.18 -1.36 8.32
C GLU A 161 -2.50 -1.98 8.83
N TYR A 162 -2.42 -2.76 9.91
CA TYR A 162 -3.58 -3.45 10.47
C TYR A 162 -4.63 -2.43 10.96
N GLU A 163 -4.19 -1.42 11.71
CA GLU A 163 -5.09 -0.37 12.22
C GLU A 163 -5.80 0.40 11.10
N ILE A 164 -5.10 0.72 10.01
CA ILE A 164 -5.68 1.42 8.86
C ILE A 164 -6.76 0.58 8.19
N LEU A 165 -6.49 -0.72 7.97
CA LEU A 165 -7.43 -1.61 7.32
C LEU A 165 -8.67 -1.84 8.20
N VAL A 166 -8.48 -2.02 9.51
CA VAL A 166 -9.58 -2.17 10.47
C VAL A 166 -10.41 -0.90 10.55
N HIS A 167 -9.78 0.27 10.69
CA HIS A 167 -10.49 1.56 10.75
C HIS A 167 -11.34 1.81 9.49
N ASN A 168 -10.90 1.33 8.34
CA ASN A 168 -11.57 1.52 7.06
C ASN A 168 -12.28 0.27 6.52
N GLN A 169 -12.51 -0.76 7.36
CA GLN A 169 -13.08 -2.04 6.96
C GLN A 169 -14.44 -1.87 6.26
N GLN A 170 -15.31 -0.99 6.77
CA GLN A 170 -16.62 -0.70 6.17
C GLN A 170 -16.50 -0.11 4.77
N TYR A 171 -15.50 0.74 4.53
CA TYR A 171 -15.24 1.32 3.20
C TYR A 171 -14.79 0.24 2.22
N ILE A 172 -13.87 -0.64 2.64
CA ILE A 172 -13.35 -1.74 1.83
C ILE A 172 -14.49 -2.70 1.46
N GLN A 173 -15.32 -3.07 2.43
CA GLN A 173 -16.48 -3.93 2.24
C GLN A 173 -17.47 -3.36 1.20
N ARG A 174 -17.82 -2.06 1.32
CA ARG A 174 -18.71 -1.38 0.36
C ARG A 174 -18.10 -1.27 -1.03
N SER A 175 -16.80 -0.98 -1.12
CA SER A 175 -16.08 -0.86 -2.40
C SER A 175 -16.04 -2.19 -3.17
N LEU A 176 -15.86 -3.30 -2.44
CA LEU A 176 -15.80 -4.64 -3.00
C LEU A 176 -17.17 -5.33 -3.14
N LYS A 177 -18.22 -4.77 -2.52
CA LYS A 177 -19.57 -5.36 -2.44
C LYS A 177 -19.58 -6.74 -1.79
N LEU A 178 -18.90 -6.86 -0.64
CA LEU A 178 -18.83 -8.08 0.15
C LEU A 178 -19.87 -8.06 1.28
N ASP A 179 -20.39 -9.24 1.62
CA ASP A 179 -21.29 -9.44 2.75
C ASP A 179 -20.48 -9.50 4.06
N GLU A 180 -19.32 -10.16 4.04
CA GLU A 180 -18.42 -10.26 5.19
C GLU A 180 -16.95 -10.04 4.78
N LEU A 181 -16.22 -9.34 5.64
CA LEU A 181 -14.79 -9.06 5.48
C LEU A 181 -14.08 -9.30 6.81
N GLU A 182 -13.14 -10.23 6.83
CA GLU A 182 -12.30 -10.52 7.99
C GLU A 182 -10.86 -10.04 7.73
N ILE A 183 -10.21 -9.47 8.75
CA ILE A 183 -8.81 -9.02 8.67
C ILE A 183 -8.02 -9.80 9.71
N LYS A 184 -7.05 -10.60 9.25
CA LYS A 184 -6.17 -11.41 10.08
C LYS A 184 -4.74 -10.91 10.00
N VAL A 185 -4.09 -10.87 11.15
CA VAL A 185 -2.64 -10.73 11.24
C VAL A 185 -2.04 -12.11 11.10
N LEU A 186 -1.03 -12.24 10.24
CA LEU A 186 -0.24 -13.45 10.12
C LEU A 186 0.81 -13.47 11.22
N ASP A 187 0.61 -14.36 12.19
CA ASP A 187 1.65 -14.78 13.12
C ASP A 187 2.27 -16.10 12.65
N GLU A 188 3.54 -16.35 12.99
CA GLU A 188 4.35 -17.48 12.48
C GLU A 188 3.73 -18.86 12.75
N GLU A 189 2.75 -18.96 13.64
CA GLU A 189 2.07 -20.21 14.03
C GLU A 189 0.78 -20.52 13.25
N ASP A 190 0.28 -19.58 12.43
CA ASP A 190 -0.92 -19.82 11.63
C ASP A 190 -0.59 -20.72 10.43
N THR A 191 -0.67 -22.04 10.67
CA THR A 191 -0.63 -23.11 9.66
C THR A 191 -1.91 -23.13 8.83
N ILE A 192 -2.31 -22.00 8.24
CA ILE A 192 -3.39 -22.01 7.28
C ILE A 192 -2.79 -22.44 5.95
N ASN A 193 -3.29 -23.56 5.40
CA ASN A 193 -2.76 -24.20 4.19
C ASN A 193 -3.18 -23.42 2.92
N ILE A 194 -2.85 -22.13 2.88
CA ILE A 194 -3.20 -21.22 1.79
C ILE A 194 -1.97 -21.05 0.90
N ASN A 195 -2.12 -21.47 -0.36
CA ASN A 195 -1.16 -21.18 -1.41
C ASN A 195 -0.90 -19.66 -1.46
N ASN A 196 0.37 -19.25 -1.31
CA ASN A 196 0.89 -17.87 -1.38
C ASN A 196 0.94 -17.05 -0.06
N LEU A 197 0.83 -17.65 1.12
CA LEU A 197 1.10 -16.93 2.37
C LEU A 197 2.54 -16.40 2.47
N ASP A 198 3.50 -17.13 1.90
CA ASP A 198 4.90 -16.71 1.80
C ASP A 198 5.13 -15.43 0.96
N ASP A 199 4.11 -14.98 0.21
CA ASP A 199 4.15 -13.76 -0.60
C ASP A 199 3.54 -12.55 0.12
N VAL A 200 2.99 -12.74 1.34
CA VAL A 200 2.51 -11.62 2.15
C VAL A 200 3.70 -10.91 2.77
N ILE A 201 3.74 -9.61 2.53
CA ILE A 201 4.83 -8.72 2.97
C ILE A 201 4.14 -7.48 3.55
N PRO A 202 4.71 -6.83 4.57
CA PRO A 202 4.27 -5.51 4.98
C PRO A 202 4.05 -4.59 3.76
N GLY A 203 2.94 -3.85 3.74
CA GLY A 203 2.55 -2.95 2.65
C GLY A 203 2.00 -3.63 1.40
N LYS A 204 1.97 -4.97 1.35
CA LYS A 204 1.33 -5.75 0.28
C LYS A 204 0.45 -6.85 0.89
N PRO A 205 -0.76 -6.50 1.36
CA PRO A 205 -1.66 -7.47 1.97
C PRO A 205 -2.22 -8.41 0.90
N LEU A 206 -2.48 -9.65 1.28
CA LEU A 206 -3.12 -10.63 0.42
C LEU A 206 -4.60 -10.73 0.75
N ILE A 207 -5.45 -10.69 -0.29
CA ILE A 207 -6.88 -10.95 -0.15
C ILE A 207 -7.25 -12.30 -0.78
N GLN A 208 -8.02 -13.08 -0.02
CA GLN A 208 -8.65 -14.30 -0.49
C GLN A 208 -10.16 -14.13 -0.46
N PHE A 209 -10.81 -14.60 -1.51
CA PHE A 209 -12.25 -14.52 -1.70
C PHE A 209 -12.87 -15.90 -1.57
N PHE A 210 -14.00 -15.98 -0.86
CA PHE A 210 -14.77 -17.19 -0.63
C PHE A 210 -16.22 -17.01 -1.07
N SER A 211 -16.82 -18.09 -1.57
CA SER A 211 -18.26 -18.16 -1.82
C SER A 211 -18.95 -18.77 -0.60
N ASN A 212 -20.16 -18.33 -0.25
CA ASN A 212 -20.91 -18.88 0.89
C ASN A 212 -21.19 -20.40 0.77
N SER A 213 -21.06 -20.98 -0.42
CA SER A 213 -21.20 -22.43 -0.65
C SER A 213 -19.96 -23.26 -0.29
N SER A 214 -18.93 -22.66 0.33
CA SER A 214 -17.64 -23.32 0.62
C SER A 214 -17.17 -23.15 2.07
N MET A 215 -18.07 -22.75 2.97
CA MET A 215 -17.83 -22.71 4.42
C MET A 215 -18.51 -23.87 5.17
N ASP A 216 -19.11 -24.83 4.45
CA ASP A 216 -19.59 -26.12 4.98
C ASP A 216 -18.59 -27.25 4.67
#